data_AF-A0A967REG0-F1
#
_entry.id   AF-A0A967REG0-F1
#
_cell.length_a   1.000
_cell.length_b   1.000
_cell.length_c   1.000
_cell.angle_alpha   90.00
_cell.angle_beta   90.00
_cell.angle_gamma   90.00
#
_symmetry.space_group_name_H-M   'P 1'
#
loop_
_entity.id
_entity.type
_entity.pdbx_description
1 polymer ?
#
loop_
_entity_poly.entity_id
_entity_poly.type
_entity_poly.pdbx_seq_one_letter_code
_entity_poly.pdbx_strand_id
1 'polypeptide(L)'
;MESEIEVFGNEVVMLMIGVGVLIFIHGNRRRLKSLPASNILITGYCMMLVSWILTVLEGLFGPFWEEWLNYLDHAFYAIGSIFVAVWCWKVFRSGRETGKEAS
;
A
#
# COMPACT_ATOMS: atom_id res chain seq x y z
N MET A 1 22.64 -11.02 12.83
CA MET A 1 23.51 -9.91 12.40
C MET A 1 23.54 -9.74 10.89
N GLU A 2 24.12 -10.61 10.07
CA GLU A 2 24.09 -10.43 8.60
C GLU A 2 22.66 -10.46 8.02
N SER A 3 21.83 -11.40 8.48
CA SER A 3 20.43 -11.52 8.05
C SER A 3 19.54 -10.33 8.45
N GLU A 4 19.82 -9.69 9.58
CA GLU A 4 19.03 -8.55 10.07
C GLU A 4 19.34 -7.29 9.26
N ILE A 5 20.61 -7.12 8.87
CA ILE A 5 21.04 -6.02 7.98
C ILE A 5 20.38 -6.16 6.60
N GLU A 6 20.27 -7.39 6.07
CA GLU A 6 19.57 -7.63 4.80
C GLU A 6 18.07 -7.31 4.88
N VAL A 7 17.39 -7.73 5.96
CA VAL A 7 15.96 -7.47 6.16
C VAL A 7 15.69 -5.96 6.25
N PHE A 8 16.43 -5.26 7.10
CA PHE A 8 16.31 -3.80 7.22
C PHE A 8 16.62 -3.08 5.90
N GLY A 9 17.64 -3.54 5.16
CA GLY A 9 17.96 -3.01 3.85
C GLY A 9 16.80 -3.15 2.86
N ASN A 10 16.12 -4.29 2.86
CA ASN A 10 14.96 -4.53 2.01
C ASN A 10 13.78 -3.62 2.34
N GLU A 11 13.52 -3.35 3.62
CA GLU A 11 12.44 -2.46 4.06
C GLU A 11 12.67 -1.01 3.59
N VAL A 12 13.90 -0.51 3.70
CA VAL A 12 14.28 0.82 3.20
C VAL A 12 14.12 0.92 1.69
N VAL A 13 14.53 -0.11 0.95
CA VAL A 13 14.35 -0.17 -0.52
C VAL A 13 12.88 -0.20 -0.90
N MET A 14 12.05 -1.00 -0.22
CA MET A 14 10.60 -1.04 -0.45
C MET A 14 9.95 0.32 -0.17
N LEU A 15 10.35 0.99 0.92
CA LEU A 15 9.87 2.33 1.24
C LEU A 15 10.25 3.34 0.16
N MET A 16 11.49 3.32 -0.33
CA MET A 16 11.93 4.19 -1.42
C MET A 16 11.12 3.99 -2.71
N ILE A 17 10.92 2.73 -3.11
CA ILE A 17 10.08 2.39 -4.26
C ILE A 17 8.65 2.89 -4.03
N GLY A 18 8.13 2.70 -2.82
CA GLY A 18 6.81 3.16 -2.43
C GLY A 18 6.65 4.68 -2.57
N VAL A 19 7.58 5.45 -2.02
CA VAL A 19 7.58 6.91 -2.16
C VAL A 19 7.67 7.32 -3.64
N GLY A 20 8.50 6.64 -4.43
CA GLY A 20 8.60 6.86 -5.87
C GLY A 20 7.28 6.66 -6.61
N VAL A 21 6.55 5.59 -6.28
CA VAL A 21 5.21 5.33 -6.82
C VAL A 21 4.21 6.39 -6.35
N LEU A 22 4.28 6.86 -5.10
CA LEU A 22 3.41 7.93 -4.62
C LEU A 22 3.65 9.25 -5.40
N ILE A 23 4.90 9.60 -5.66
CA ILE A 23 5.29 10.75 -6.48
C ILE A 23 4.73 10.59 -7.91
N PHE A 24 4.89 9.40 -8.50
CA PHE A 24 4.33 9.10 -9.81
C PHE A 24 2.80 9.22 -9.83
N ILE A 25 2.11 8.73 -8.79
CA ILE A 25 0.66 8.85 -8.63
C ILE A 25 0.26 10.33 -8.55
N HIS A 26 1.02 11.15 -7.83
CA HIS A 26 0.75 12.57 -7.71
C HIS A 26 0.94 13.30 -9.04
N GLY A 27 2.03 13.02 -9.77
CA GLY A 27 2.30 13.59 -11.09
C GLY A 27 1.28 13.18 -12.15
N ASN A 28 0.80 11.93 -12.09
CA ASN A 28 -0.19 11.39 -13.03
C ASN A 28 -1.63 11.39 -12.50
N ARG A 29 -1.93 12.19 -11.45
CA ARG A 29 -3.22 12.15 -10.74
C ARG A 29 -4.44 12.31 -11.66
N ARG A 30 -4.31 13.11 -12.72
CA ARG A 30 -5.38 13.30 -13.73
C ARG A 30 -5.71 12.02 -14.49
N ARG A 31 -4.69 11.24 -14.87
CA ARG A 31 -4.86 9.94 -15.56
C ARG A 31 -5.33 8.85 -14.60
N LEU A 32 -4.88 8.89 -13.35
CA LEU A 32 -5.30 7.90 -12.33
C LEU A 32 -6.76 8.09 -11.88
N LYS A 33 -7.29 9.32 -11.94
CA LYS A 33 -8.72 9.58 -11.70
C LYS A 33 -9.65 8.93 -12.72
N SER A 34 -9.15 8.51 -13.89
CA SER A 34 -9.96 7.74 -14.85
C SER A 34 -10.08 6.27 -14.47
N LEU A 35 -9.33 5.79 -13.47
CA LEU A 35 -9.50 4.44 -12.96
C LEU A 35 -10.79 4.35 -12.13
N PRO A 36 -11.56 3.26 -12.27
CA PRO A 36 -12.74 3.03 -11.45
C PRO A 36 -12.34 3.01 -9.97
N ALA A 37 -13.08 3.75 -9.15
CA ALA A 37 -12.85 3.85 -7.70
C ALA A 37 -11.40 4.21 -7.30
N SER A 38 -10.71 5.08 -8.06
CA SER A 38 -9.31 5.50 -7.83
C SER A 38 -9.01 5.95 -6.39
N ASN A 39 -9.97 6.55 -5.70
CA ASN A 39 -9.81 6.98 -4.31
C ASN A 39 -9.56 5.80 -3.37
N ILE A 40 -10.23 4.65 -3.58
CA ILE A 40 -10.06 3.45 -2.75
C ILE A 40 -8.66 2.87 -2.96
N LEU A 41 -8.21 2.82 -4.22
CA LEU A 41 -6.86 2.37 -4.55
C LEU A 41 -5.78 3.25 -3.91
N ILE A 42 -5.93 4.58 -4.03
CA ILE A 42 -4.97 5.54 -3.46
C ILE A 42 -4.97 5.46 -1.93
N THR A 43 -6.15 5.37 -1.29
CA THR A 43 -6.24 5.22 0.17
C THR A 43 -5.59 3.92 0.63
N GLY A 44 -5.88 2.78 -0.03
CA GLY A 44 -5.25 1.50 0.29
C GLY A 44 -3.73 1.55 0.14
N TYR A 45 -3.26 2.15 -0.95
CA TYR A 45 -1.84 2.36 -1.19
C TYR A 45 -1.17 3.21 -0.10
N CYS A 46 -1.79 4.32 0.31
CA CYS A 46 -1.27 5.14 1.41
C CYS A 46 -1.20 4.38 2.73
N MET A 47 -2.17 3.50 3.03
CA MET A 47 -2.12 2.67 4.24
C MET A 47 -0.94 1.69 4.19
N MET A 48 -0.68 1.06 3.04
CA MET A 48 0.49 0.19 2.88
C MET A 48 1.82 0.97 3.00
N LEU A 49 1.88 2.20 2.47
CA LEU A 49 3.05 3.06 2.61
C LEU A 49 3.31 3.43 4.08
N VAL A 50 2.26 3.71 4.86
CA VAL A 50 2.37 3.94 6.31
C VAL A 50 2.92 2.71 7.02
N SER A 51 2.48 1.51 6.64
CA SER A 51 3.03 0.24 7.13
C SER A 51 4.55 0.15 6.89
N TRP A 52 5.03 0.40 5.66
CA TRP A 52 6.48 0.39 5.39
C TRP A 52 7.27 1.49 6.10
N ILE A 53 6.64 2.62 6.45
CA ILE A 53 7.29 3.61 7.32
C ILE A 53 7.43 3.01 8.72
N LEU A 54 6.40 2.35 9.25
CA LEU A 54 6.44 1.74 10.57
C LEU A 54 7.51 0.64 10.68
N THR A 55 7.70 -0.19 9.65
CA THR A 55 8.78 -1.21 9.65
C THR A 55 10.18 -0.57 9.70
N VAL A 56 10.41 0.47 8.91
CA VAL A 56 11.69 1.21 8.97
C VAL A 56 11.87 1.89 10.32
N LEU A 57 10.79 2.42 10.94
CA LEU A 57 10.86 3.00 12.29
C LEU A 57 11.11 1.92 13.35
N GLU A 58 10.54 0.73 13.22
CA GLU A 58 10.80 -0.42 14.09
C GLU A 58 12.30 -0.78 14.07
N GLY A 59 12.89 -0.89 12.88
CA GLY A 59 14.32 -1.13 12.71
C GLY A 59 15.24 0.01 13.23
N LEU A 60 14.75 1.25 13.27
CA LEU A 60 15.52 2.42 13.76
C LEU A 60 15.40 2.64 15.27
N PHE A 61 14.22 2.42 15.86
CA PHE A 61 13.93 2.69 17.28
C PHE A 61 14.09 1.47 18.18
N GLY A 62 14.19 0.25 17.62
CA GLY A 62 14.57 -0.97 18.32
C GLY A 62 13.59 -1.40 19.43
N PRO A 63 14.05 -2.21 20.43
CA PRO A 63 13.21 -3.04 21.32
C PRO A 63 12.27 -2.28 22.26
N PHE A 64 12.37 -0.94 22.35
CA PHE A 64 11.49 -0.13 23.20
C PHE A 64 10.06 0.00 22.68
N TRP A 65 9.88 -0.08 21.35
CA TRP A 65 8.58 0.12 20.68
C TRP A 65 8.26 -0.98 19.67
N GLU A 66 9.09 -2.02 19.59
CA GLU A 66 9.02 -3.10 18.61
C GLU A 66 7.62 -3.71 18.54
N GLU A 67 7.07 -4.19 19.67
CA GLU A 67 5.74 -4.81 19.67
C GLU A 67 4.63 -3.88 19.17
N TRP A 68 4.63 -2.62 19.62
CA TRP A 68 3.59 -1.65 19.23
C TRP A 68 3.68 -1.25 17.77
N LEU A 69 4.90 -1.00 17.27
CA LEU A 69 5.13 -0.67 15.86
C LEU A 69 4.79 -1.85 14.96
N ASN A 70 5.12 -3.07 15.38
CA ASN A 70 4.81 -4.29 14.66
C ASN A 70 3.30 -4.52 14.52
N TYR A 71 2.53 -4.34 15.61
CA TYR A 71 1.07 -4.43 15.56
C TYR A 71 0.45 -3.36 14.66
N LEU A 72 0.95 -2.12 14.72
CA LEU A 72 0.47 -1.05 13.86
C LEU A 72 0.80 -1.35 12.39
N ASP A 73 2.02 -1.78 12.09
CA ASP A 73 2.44 -2.17 10.75
C ASP A 73 1.47 -3.20 10.16
N HIS A 74 1.24 -4.30 10.89
CA HIS A 74 0.34 -5.36 10.46
C HIS A 74 -1.10 -4.86 10.26
N ALA A 75 -1.58 -3.98 11.15
CA ALA A 75 -2.91 -3.39 11.02
C ALA A 75 -3.03 -2.52 9.77
N PHE A 76 -2.06 -1.63 9.50
CA PHE A 76 -2.04 -0.78 8.33
C PHE A 76 -1.89 -1.58 7.03
N TYR A 77 -1.06 -2.63 7.03
CA TYR A 77 -0.89 -3.53 5.90
C TYR A 77 -2.17 -4.32 5.60
N ALA A 78 -2.84 -4.84 6.63
CA ALA A 78 -4.10 -5.56 6.49
C ALA A 78 -5.21 -4.65 5.98
N ILE A 79 -5.35 -3.44 6.53
CA ILE A 79 -6.30 -2.43 6.06
C ILE A 79 -6.00 -2.09 4.59
N GLY A 80 -4.75 -1.77 4.25
CA GLY A 80 -4.33 -1.50 2.88
C GLY A 80 -4.71 -2.63 1.91
N SER A 81 -4.47 -3.87 2.30
CA SER A 81 -4.83 -5.06 1.54
C SER A 81 -6.34 -5.21 1.34
N ILE A 82 -7.16 -4.90 2.36
CA ILE A 82 -8.63 -4.88 2.24
C ILE A 82 -9.07 -3.82 1.24
N PHE A 83 -8.49 -2.61 1.28
CA PHE A 83 -8.81 -1.55 0.32
C PHE A 83 -8.48 -1.99 -1.12
N VAL A 84 -7.32 -2.62 -1.34
CA VAL A 84 -6.94 -3.17 -2.65
C VAL A 84 -7.91 -4.26 -3.09
N ALA A 85 -8.28 -5.18 -2.21
CA ALA A 85 -9.25 -6.24 -2.53
C ALA A 85 -10.63 -5.67 -2.90
N VAL A 86 -11.12 -4.68 -2.14
CA VAL A 86 -12.37 -3.96 -2.43
C VAL A 86 -12.28 -3.21 -3.77
N TRP A 87 -11.13 -2.59 -4.06
CA TRP A 87 -10.91 -1.95 -5.34
C TRP A 87 -10.96 -2.95 -6.50
N CYS A 88 -10.24 -4.06 -6.41
CA CYS A 88 -10.28 -5.15 -7.39
C CYS A 88 -11.73 -5.62 -7.63
N TRP A 89 -12.49 -5.87 -6.56
CA TRP A 89 -13.90 -6.25 -6.67
C TRP A 89 -14.72 -5.23 -7.46
N LYS A 90 -14.54 -3.93 -7.18
CA LYS A 90 -15.26 -2.86 -7.90
C LYS A 90 -14.88 -2.80 -9.37
N VAL A 91 -13.61 -2.96 -9.71
CA VAL A 91 -13.14 -2.97 -11.11
C VAL A 91 -13.75 -4.15 -11.87
N PHE A 92 -13.66 -5.37 -11.33
CA PHE A 92 -14.19 -6.58 -12.00
C PHE A 92 -15.72 -6.70 -11.99
N ARG A 93 -16.41 -6.01 -11.08
CA ARG A 93 -17.86 -5.90 -11.13
C ARG A 93 -18.32 -4.91 -12.19
N SER A 94 -17.67 -3.75 -12.29
CA SER A 94 -17.99 -2.74 -13.31
C SER A 94 -17.80 -3.26 -14.74
N GLY A 95 -16.81 -4.13 -14.97
CA GLY A 95 -16.62 -4.77 -16.28
C GLY A 95 -17.66 -5.84 -16.64
N ARG A 96 -18.39 -6.39 -15.65
CA ARG A 96 -19.46 -7.38 -15.89
C ARG A 96 -20.82 -6.75 -16.20
N GLU A 97 -21.07 -5.53 -15.77
CA GLU A 97 -22.32 -4.82 -16.03
C GLU A 97 -22.35 -4.30 -17.48
N THR A 98 -21.24 -3.78 -18.00
CA THR A 98 -21.10 -3.38 -19.42
C THR A 98 -21.17 -4.53 -20.42
N GLY A 99 -20.77 -5.75 -20.03
CA GLY A 99 -20.90 -6.94 -20.88
C GLY A 99 -22.32 -7.52 -20.96
N LYS A 100 -23.22 -7.13 -20.05
CA LYS A 100 -24.62 -7.60 -20.03
C LYS A 100 -25.59 -6.71 -20.79
N GLU A 101 -25.26 -5.44 -21.01
CA GLU A 101 -26.07 -4.52 -21.82
C GLU A 101 -25.76 -4.63 -23.34
N ALA A 102 -24.70 -5.35 -23.70
CA ALA A 102 -24.29 -5.58 -25.10
C ALA A 102 -24.69 -6.97 -25.64
N SER A 103 -25.53 -7.72 -24.92
CA SER A 103 -26.10 -9.02 -25.33
C SER A 103 -27.62 -8.96 -25.36
#